data_AF-A0A561VZQ4-F1
#
_entry.id   AF-A0A561VZQ4-F1
#
_cell.length_a   1.000
_cell.length_b   1.000
_cell.length_c   1.000
_cell.angle_alpha   90.00
_cell.angle_beta   90.00
_cell.angle_gamma   90.00
#
_symmetry.space_group_name_H-M   'P 1'
#
loop_
_entity.id
_entity.type
_entity.pdbx_description
1 polymer ?
#
loop_
_entity_poly.entity_id
_entity_poly.type
_entity_poly.pdbx_seq_one_letter_code
_entity_poly.pdbx_strand_id
1 'polypeptide(L)' 'MPFSRRTLISSGKAREIAQACRAAQVEVAVFANPLTKHQRAVLGDIFGCLVISGEDLLAPGR' A
#
# COMPACT_ATOMS: atom_id res chain seq x y z
N MET A 1 -5.29 -8.45 18.50
CA MET A 1 -5.79 -7.73 17.31
C MET A 1 -5.56 -8.60 16.08
N PRO A 2 -6.59 -9.08 15.37
CA PRO A 2 -6.37 -10.07 14.31
C PRO A 2 -5.81 -9.40 13.06
N PHE A 3 -4.77 -10.00 12.48
CA PHE A 3 -4.28 -9.65 11.16
C PHE A 3 -5.38 -9.96 10.15
N SER A 4 -5.91 -8.92 9.49
CA SER A 4 -6.80 -9.14 8.36
C SER A 4 -5.98 -9.72 7.22
N ARG A 5 -6.27 -10.97 6.84
CA ARG A 5 -5.65 -11.64 5.69
C ARG A 5 -5.83 -10.87 4.37
N ARG A 6 -6.72 -9.86 4.35
CA ARG A 6 -7.01 -9.00 3.21
C ARG A 6 -6.08 -7.80 3.04
N THR A 7 -5.24 -7.42 4.01
CA THR A 7 -4.41 -6.19 3.87
C THR A 7 -2.99 -6.28 4.42
N LEU A 8 -2.51 -7.43 4.93
CA LEU A 8 -1.20 -7.60 5.61
C LEU A 8 -0.97 -6.66 6.83
N ILE A 9 -1.85 -5.69 7.03
CA ILE A 9 -1.76 -4.57 7.94
C ILE A 9 -3.15 -4.40 8.58
N SER A 10 -3.20 -4.15 9.89
CA SER A 10 -4.46 -3.82 10.58
C SER A 10 -5.02 -2.48 10.10
N SER A 11 -6.33 -2.26 10.25
CA SER A 11 -6.97 -0.98 9.90
C SER A 11 -6.34 0.23 10.60
N GLY A 12 -5.86 0.05 11.84
CA GLY A 12 -5.14 1.08 12.59
C GLY A 12 -3.82 1.48 11.91
N LYS A 13 -2.99 0.49 11.56
CA LYS A 13 -1.72 0.74 10.89
C LYS A 13 -1.89 1.32 9.49
N ALA A 14 -2.95 0.96 8.76
CA ALA A 14 -3.24 1.58 7.47
C ALA A 14 -3.50 3.09 7.61
N ARG A 15 -4.17 3.53 8.67
CA ARG A 15 -4.40 4.97 8.92
C ARG A 15 -3.12 5.71 9.31
N GLU A 16 -2.25 5.08 10.11
CA GLU A 16 -0.94 5.63 10.45
C GLU A 16 -0.09 5.86 9.19
N ILE A 17 -0.03 4.86 8.31
CA ILE A 17 0.69 4.95 7.02
C ILE A 17 0.08 6.05 6.14
N ALA A 18 -1.25 6.13 6.05
CA ALA A 18 -1.91 7.18 5.29
C ALA A 18 -1.54 8.59 5.77
N GLN A 19 -1.45 8.79 7.10
CA GLN A 19 -1.03 10.07 7.67
C GLN A 19 0.43 10.37 7.34
N ALA A 20 1.32 9.37 7.45
CA ALA A 20 2.73 9.52 7.08
C ALA A 20 2.90 9.85 5.58
N CYS A 21 2.18 9.16 4.70
CA CYS A 21 2.20 9.42 3.26
C CYS A 21 1.76 10.84 2.93
N ARG A 22 0.68 11.33 3.55
CA ARG A 22 0.23 12.72 3.35
C ARG A 22 1.22 13.75 3.89
N ALA A 23 1.76 13.52 5.10
CA ALA A 23 2.71 14.43 5.72
C ALA A 23 4.02 14.54 4.91
N ALA A 24 4.46 13.43 4.32
CA ALA A 24 5.67 13.37 3.49
C ALA A 24 5.41 13.59 1.99
N GLN A 25 4.16 13.88 1.59
CA GLN A 25 3.75 14.08 0.18
C GLN A 25 4.21 12.92 -0.72
N VAL A 26 4.05 11.69 -0.25
CA VAL A 26 4.45 10.48 -0.97
C VAL A 26 3.56 10.27 -2.20
N GLU A 27 4.17 10.19 -3.37
CA GLU A 27 3.46 9.87 -4.62
C GLU A 27 3.27 8.35 -4.80
N VAL A 28 4.21 7.54 -4.29
CA VAL A 28 4.20 6.06 -4.43
C VAL A 28 4.58 5.37 -3.12
N ALA A 29 3.73 4.45 -2.67
CA ALA A 29 4.01 3.52 -1.57
C ALA A 29 4.30 2.11 -2.11
N VAL A 30 5.48 1.58 -1.80
CA VAL A 30 5.93 0.26 -2.27
C VAL A 30 5.81 -0.77 -1.15
N PHE A 31 5.15 -1.89 -1.45
CA PHE A 31 5.03 -3.02 -0.54
C PHE A 31 5.97 -4.14 -0.97
N ALA A 32 6.87 -4.56 -0.09
CA ALA A 32 7.76 -5.68 -0.37
C ALA A 32 7.01 -7.01 -0.61
N ASN A 33 5.84 -7.18 0.01
CA ASN A 33 4.99 -8.33 -0.21
C ASN A 33 4.09 -8.12 -1.44
N PRO A 34 3.89 -9.16 -2.27
CA PRO A 34 2.92 -9.10 -3.36
C PRO A 34 1.54 -8.69 -2.86
N LEU A 35 0.97 -7.70 -3.51
CA LEU A 35 -0.40 -7.26 -3.31
C LEU A 35 -1.26 -7.75 -4.47
N THR A 36 -2.47 -8.22 -4.16
CA THR A 36 -3.50 -8.42 -5.18
C THR A 36 -3.94 -7.07 -5.78
N LYS A 37 -4.54 -7.08 -6.97
CA LYS A 37 -5.10 -5.86 -7.59
C LYS A 37 -6.10 -5.13 -6.67
N HIS A 38 -6.93 -5.90 -5.96
CA HIS A 38 -7.90 -5.35 -5.02
C HIS A 38 -7.22 -4.68 -3.81
N GLN A 39 -6.15 -5.26 -3.28
CA GLN A 39 -5.38 -4.68 -2.18
C GLN A 39 -4.73 -3.35 -2.57
N ARG A 40 -4.14 -3.27 -3.77
CA ARG A 40 -3.55 -2.03 -4.29
C ARG A 40 -4.58 -0.91 -4.39
N ALA A 41 -5.76 -1.20 -4.93
CA ALA A 41 -6.84 -0.21 -5.04
C ALA A 41 -7.27 0.31 -3.66
N VAL A 42 -7.60 -0.60 -2.73
CA VAL A 42 -8.07 -0.22 -1.39
C VAL A 42 -7.01 0.55 -0.61
N LEU A 43 -5.74 0.13 -0.66
CA LEU A 43 -4.65 0.85 0.02
C LEU A 43 -4.37 2.21 -0.63
N GLY A 44 -4.44 2.30 -1.96
CA GLY A 44 -4.30 3.57 -2.69
C GLY A 44 -5.36 4.58 -2.28
N ASP A 45 -6.62 4.16 -2.20
CA ASP A 45 -7.72 5.02 -1.75
C ASP A 45 -7.50 5.51 -0.30
N ILE A 46 -6.97 4.65 0.57
CA ILE A 46 -6.71 5.00 1.99
C ILE A 46 -5.51 5.96 2.10
N PHE A 47 -4.45 5.74 1.34
CA PHE A 47 -3.21 6.51 1.44
C PHE A 47 -3.28 7.82 0.66
N GLY A 48 -4.09 7.88 -0.40
CA GLY A 48 -4.15 9.01 -1.32
C GLY A 48 -2.96 9.06 -2.28
N CYS A 49 -2.31 7.92 -2.52
CA CYS A 49 -1.14 7.80 -3.40
C CYS A 49 -1.12 6.46 -4.13
N LEU A 50 -0.23 6.31 -5.12
CA LEU A 50 -0.10 5.07 -5.88
C LEU A 50 0.48 3.97 -4.98
N VAL A 51 -0.11 2.76 -5.03
CA VAL A 51 0.39 1.60 -4.27
C VAL A 51 0.82 0.51 -5.23
N ILE A 52 2.07 0.07 -5.11
CA ILE A 52 2.66 -0.99 -5.95
C ILE A 52 3.31 -2.08 -5.09
N SER A 53 3.42 -3.28 -5.65
CA SER A 53 4.22 -4.37 -5.11
C SER A 53 5.69 -4.18 -5.48
N GLY A 54 6.62 -4.69 -4.68
CA GLY A 54 8.04 -4.74 -5.04
C GLY A 54 8.32 -5.55 -6.31
N GLU A 55 7.45 -6.52 -6.64
CA GLU A 55 7.51 -7.26 -7.90
C GLU A 55 7.27 -6.35 -9.13
N ASP A 56 6.47 -5.28 -8.98
CA ASP A 56 6.19 -4.32 -10.05
C ASP A 56 7.43 -3.44 -10.35
N LEU A 57 8.38 -3.34 -9.40
CA LEU A 57 9.65 -2.63 -9.60
C LEU A 57 10.70 -3.46 -10.32
N LEU A 58 10.61 -4.79 -10.20
CA LEU A 58 11.57 -5.73 -10.78
C LEU A 58 11.19 -6.14 -12.21
N ALA A 59 9.94 -5.89 -12.63
CA ALA A 59 9.54 -5.94 -14.02
C ALA A 59 9.77 -4.53 -14.63
N PRO A 60 10.84 -4.30 -15.42
CA PRO A 60 10.95 -3.06 -16.17
C PRO A 60 9.72 -2.93 -17.06
N GLY A 61 9.09 -1.76 -17.04
CA GLY A 61 7.86 -1.43 -17.74
C GLY A 61 7.84 -2.01 -19.15
N ARG A 62 6.82 -2.82 -19.42
CA ARG A 62 6.50 -3.31 -20.77
C ARG A 62 5.56 -2.35 -21.45
#